data_AF-A0A8C5BVX5-F1
#
_entry.id   AF-A0A8C5BVX5-F1
#
_cell.length_a   1.000
_cell.length_b   1.000
_cell.length_c   1.000
_cell.angle_alpha   90.00
_cell.angle_beta   90.00
_cell.angle_gamma   90.00
#
_symmetry.space_group_name_H-M   'P 1'
#
loop_
_entity.id
_entity.type
_entity.pdbx_description
1 polymer ?
#
loop_
_entity_poly.entity_id
_entity_poly.type
_entity_poly.pdbx_seq_one_letter_code
_entity_poly.pdbx_strand_id
1 'polypeptide(L)'
;MKPVRGSSRPSNMKMQKKPGEKSSAPQEPRKETVRQKPSQKKKGGTSSNKSKSNGQEKWVPLTRLSIIGLKSIVDQSILKTLGLNRREKEETNKHLNILKTRLVGACAELRVPPLTRGDFETERIASQLQEEGRRSLNGKKTLSRLESDLDNLLVALEEMEEEKKPLEKSCSSLKGQLEEDKAVEMLQMAERCVLHIRAPPTHKYTTTLQAQLSSTVPGGEGEGMARRLGDILLTSAPLQDARLLLANAGQFTDGLLSTGPSGSDSVDLPQT
;
A
#
# COMPACT_ATOMS: atom_id res chain seq x y z
N MET A 1 -6.13 31.22 -4.19
CA MET A 1 -5.56 31.78 -5.44
C MET A 1 -5.54 30.67 -6.49
N LYS A 2 -6.10 30.89 -7.68
CA LYS A 2 -6.15 29.90 -8.79
C LYS A 2 -5.21 30.38 -9.91
N PRO A 3 -4.51 29.50 -10.64
CA PRO A 3 -3.74 29.93 -11.80
C PRO A 3 -4.64 30.15 -13.03
N VAL A 4 -4.32 31.23 -13.74
CA VAL A 4 -4.97 31.70 -14.97
C VAL A 4 -4.43 30.90 -16.16
N ARG A 5 -5.36 30.35 -16.94
CA ARG A 5 -5.14 29.58 -18.17
C ARG A 5 -4.83 30.53 -19.33
N GLY A 6 -3.56 30.68 -19.68
CA GLY A 6 -3.11 31.46 -20.84
C GLY A 6 -2.73 30.55 -22.02
N SER A 7 -3.48 30.61 -23.12
CA SER A 7 -3.02 30.15 -24.43
C SER A 7 -3.89 30.79 -25.53
N SER A 8 -3.56 32.04 -25.86
CA SER A 8 -4.11 32.73 -27.03
C SER A 8 -3.27 32.37 -28.25
N ARG A 9 -3.81 31.58 -29.17
CA ARG A 9 -3.30 31.47 -30.56
C ARG A 9 -4.23 32.26 -31.47
N PRO A 10 -3.75 33.21 -32.29
CA PRO A 10 -4.61 33.83 -33.28
C PRO A 10 -4.84 32.88 -34.46
N SER A 11 -6.13 32.70 -34.76
CA SER A 11 -6.68 32.07 -35.96
C SER A 11 -6.42 32.97 -37.18
N ASN A 12 -5.74 32.45 -38.21
CA ASN A 12 -5.61 33.14 -39.50
C ASN A 12 -6.66 32.60 -40.47
N MET A 13 -7.80 33.30 -40.54
CA MET A 13 -8.80 33.18 -41.60
C MET A 13 -8.52 34.27 -42.63
N LYS A 14 -8.17 33.89 -43.86
CA LYS A 14 -8.19 34.81 -45.01
C LYS A 14 -9.01 34.19 -46.15
N MET A 15 -10.21 34.75 -46.30
CA MET A 15 -11.09 34.58 -47.45
C MET A 15 -10.91 35.75 -48.42
N GLN A 16 -11.04 35.40 -49.71
CA GLN A 16 -11.49 36.19 -50.86
C GLN A 16 -10.60 37.32 -51.43
N LYS A 17 -10.38 37.21 -52.75
CA LYS A 17 -10.71 38.26 -53.74
C LYS A 17 -11.16 37.61 -55.07
N LYS A 18 -12.40 37.89 -55.49
CA LYS A 18 -12.86 37.81 -56.89
C LYS A 18 -12.50 39.12 -57.62
N PRO A 19 -12.53 39.12 -58.96
CA PRO A 19 -13.30 40.14 -59.67
C PRO A 19 -14.25 39.53 -60.72
N GLY A 20 -15.34 40.25 -60.98
CA GLY A 20 -16.48 39.83 -61.79
C GLY A 20 -16.43 40.20 -63.28
N GLU A 21 -17.18 39.38 -64.04
CA GLU A 21 -18.29 39.72 -64.97
C GLU A 21 -18.19 40.83 -66.03
N LYS A 22 -18.34 40.41 -67.30
CA LYS A 22 -19.25 40.86 -68.39
C LYS A 22 -18.74 40.21 -69.70
N SER A 23 -19.50 39.66 -70.65
CA SER A 23 -20.88 39.89 -71.11
C SER A 23 -21.33 38.85 -72.17
N SER A 24 -22.66 38.69 -72.28
CA SER A 24 -23.51 38.35 -73.46
C SER A 24 -23.51 36.94 -74.12
N ALA A 25 -24.47 36.10 -73.70
CA ALA A 25 -25.69 35.64 -74.40
C ALA A 25 -25.66 34.95 -75.81
N PRO A 26 -26.66 34.08 -76.13
CA PRO A 26 -26.49 32.80 -76.81
C PRO A 26 -27.28 32.62 -78.14
N GLN A 27 -26.91 31.62 -78.96
CA GLN A 27 -27.80 31.06 -80.00
C GLN A 27 -27.59 29.54 -80.21
N GLU A 28 -28.64 28.77 -79.90
CA GLU A 28 -29.05 27.51 -80.55
C GLU A 28 -30.30 27.85 -81.42
N PRO A 29 -30.78 27.05 -82.41
CA PRO A 29 -30.93 25.59 -82.30
C PRO A 29 -30.79 24.72 -83.58
N ARG A 30 -30.51 23.43 -83.31
CA ARG A 30 -31.01 22.17 -83.91
C ARG A 30 -31.42 22.11 -85.41
N LYS A 31 -30.91 21.07 -86.10
CA LYS A 31 -31.76 20.07 -86.81
C LYS A 31 -31.18 18.65 -86.71
N GLU A 32 -32.09 17.73 -86.44
CA GLU A 32 -31.95 16.30 -86.21
C GLU A 32 -32.27 15.55 -87.51
N THR A 33 -31.53 14.49 -87.84
CA THR A 33 -32.04 13.45 -88.77
C THR A 33 -31.47 12.08 -88.43
N VAL A 34 -32.40 11.16 -88.26
CA VAL A 34 -32.31 9.77 -87.81
C VAL A 34 -31.80 8.85 -88.94
N ARG A 35 -30.93 7.87 -88.63
CA ARG A 35 -31.11 6.44 -89.01
C ARG A 35 -30.04 5.48 -88.45
N GLN A 36 -30.51 4.63 -87.54
CA GLN A 36 -30.39 3.16 -87.41
C GLN A 36 -29.02 2.41 -87.54
N LYS A 37 -28.72 1.69 -86.44
CA LYS A 37 -27.79 0.58 -86.13
C LYS A 37 -27.81 -0.61 -87.14
N PRO A 38 -26.79 -1.52 -87.22
CA PRO A 38 -26.40 -2.41 -86.08
C PRO A 38 -24.94 -2.89 -85.91
N SER A 39 -24.61 -3.10 -84.63
CA SER A 39 -23.90 -4.23 -84.01
C SER A 39 -22.61 -4.82 -84.61
N GLN A 40 -21.47 -4.58 -83.96
CA GLN A 40 -20.46 -5.63 -83.74
C GLN A 40 -19.82 -5.54 -82.34
N LYS A 41 -20.00 -6.61 -81.55
CA LYS A 41 -19.26 -6.89 -80.31
C LYS A 41 -17.80 -7.21 -80.66
N LYS A 42 -16.83 -6.66 -79.93
CA LYS A 42 -15.59 -7.38 -79.55
C LYS A 42 -14.79 -6.66 -78.45
N LYS A 43 -14.77 -7.34 -77.30
CA LYS A 43 -13.73 -7.43 -76.25
C LYS A 43 -13.09 -6.13 -75.75
N GLY A 44 -13.51 -5.72 -74.55
CA GLY A 44 -12.78 -4.78 -73.71
C GLY A 44 -11.41 -5.34 -73.32
N GLY A 45 -10.37 -4.81 -73.93
CA GLY A 45 -9.02 -4.82 -73.37
C GLY A 45 -8.87 -3.56 -72.55
N THR A 46 -8.91 -3.68 -71.22
CA THR A 46 -8.53 -2.60 -70.32
C THR A 46 -7.02 -2.39 -70.45
N SER A 47 -6.58 -1.56 -71.42
CA SER A 47 -5.22 -1.03 -71.39
C SER A 47 -5.17 -0.03 -70.23
N SER A 48 -4.53 -0.43 -69.13
CA SER A 48 -4.15 0.47 -68.07
C SER A 48 -3.11 1.45 -68.61
N ASN A 49 -3.60 2.53 -69.22
CA ASN A 49 -2.79 3.70 -69.51
C ASN A 49 -2.34 4.28 -68.18
N LYS A 50 -1.13 3.90 -67.75
CA LYS A 50 -0.39 4.60 -66.70
C LYS A 50 -0.15 6.01 -67.22
N SER A 51 -0.97 6.96 -66.77
CA SER A 51 -0.71 8.37 -66.97
C SER A 51 0.62 8.71 -66.27
N LYS A 52 1.70 8.70 -67.04
CA LYS A 52 2.97 9.28 -66.61
C LYS A 52 2.70 10.77 -66.42
N SER A 53 2.55 11.19 -65.17
CA SER A 53 2.56 12.61 -64.84
C SER A 53 3.94 13.15 -65.23
N ASN A 54 3.98 14.24 -65.99
CA ASN A 54 5.16 14.80 -66.68
C ASN A 54 6.28 15.32 -65.74
N GLY A 55 6.35 14.86 -64.49
CA GLY A 55 7.39 15.19 -63.50
C GLY A 55 8.09 13.98 -62.86
N GLN A 56 7.61 12.75 -63.09
CA GLN A 56 8.22 11.53 -62.52
C GLN A 56 9.48 11.05 -63.27
N GLU A 57 9.77 11.65 -64.41
CA GLU A 57 10.89 11.23 -65.28
C GLU A 57 12.27 11.51 -64.65
N LYS A 58 12.34 12.45 -63.69
CA LYS A 58 13.56 12.82 -62.94
C LYS A 58 13.72 12.10 -61.59
N TRP A 59 12.84 11.16 -61.26
CA TRP A 59 12.89 10.46 -59.97
C TRP A 59 13.97 9.37 -59.99
N VAL A 60 14.79 9.34 -58.94
CA VAL A 60 15.94 8.44 -58.80
C VAL A 60 15.49 7.19 -58.04
N PRO A 61 15.97 5.97 -58.39
CA PRO A 61 15.75 4.78 -57.58
C PRO A 61 16.33 4.97 -56.18
N LEU A 62 15.69 4.37 -55.18
CA LEU A 62 16.12 4.46 -53.78
C LEU A 62 17.57 3.96 -53.60
N THR A 63 18.40 4.75 -52.92
CA THR A 63 19.81 4.38 -52.65
C THR A 63 19.89 3.08 -51.84
N ARG A 64 20.85 2.20 -52.17
CA ARG A 64 21.07 0.92 -51.46
C ARG A 64 21.18 1.07 -49.94
N LEU A 65 21.84 2.13 -49.47
CA LEU A 65 21.96 2.44 -48.04
C LEU A 65 20.59 2.69 -47.37
N SER A 66 19.68 3.38 -48.05
CA SER A 66 18.32 3.61 -47.53
C SER A 66 17.51 2.32 -47.49
N ILE A 67 17.68 1.42 -48.46
CA ILE A 67 17.04 0.10 -48.46
C ILE A 67 17.55 -0.74 -47.28
N ILE A 68 18.87 -0.71 -47.01
CA ILE A 68 19.49 -1.40 -45.87
C ILE A 68 18.99 -0.79 -44.54
N GLY A 69 18.89 0.54 -44.45
CA GLY A 69 18.34 1.22 -43.28
C GLY A 69 16.89 0.84 -43.02
N LEU A 70 16.04 0.84 -44.04
CA LEU A 70 14.64 0.42 -43.94
C LEU A 70 14.53 -1.05 -43.51
N LYS A 71 15.35 -1.94 -44.08
CA LYS A 71 15.44 -3.35 -43.67
C LYS A 71 15.78 -3.47 -42.18
N SER A 72 16.73 -2.68 -41.68
CA SER A 72 17.11 -2.67 -40.26
C SER A 72 15.96 -2.21 -39.35
N ILE A 73 15.22 -1.16 -39.73
CA ILE A 73 14.06 -0.67 -38.98
C ILE A 73 12.95 -1.74 -38.92
N VAL A 74 12.67 -2.41 -40.04
CA VAL A 74 11.69 -3.51 -40.11
C VAL A 74 12.16 -4.71 -39.29
N ASP A 75 13.45 -5.03 -39.30
CA ASP A 75 14.00 -6.10 -38.47
C ASP A 75 13.86 -5.81 -36.97
N GLN A 76 14.08 -4.56 -36.56
CA GLN A 76 13.85 -4.14 -35.18
C GLN A 76 12.37 -4.18 -34.79
N SER A 77 11.45 -3.82 -35.69
CA SER A 77 10.02 -3.89 -35.39
C SER A 77 9.53 -5.33 -35.29
N ILE A 78 9.99 -6.22 -36.18
CA ILE A 78 9.72 -7.66 -36.10
C ILE A 78 10.21 -8.22 -34.76
N LEU A 79 11.46 -7.93 -34.37
CA LEU A 79 12.01 -8.36 -33.07
C LEU A 79 11.17 -7.87 -31.89
N LYS A 80 10.75 -6.58 -31.88
CA LYS A 80 9.88 -6.04 -30.83
C LYS A 80 8.52 -6.74 -30.78
N THR A 81 7.90 -6.99 -31.93
CA THR A 81 6.60 -7.67 -32.00
C THR A 81 6.67 -9.14 -31.56
N LEU A 82 7.72 -9.87 -31.94
CA LEU A 82 7.95 -11.25 -31.50
C LEU A 82 8.33 -11.33 -30.02
N GLY A 83 8.96 -10.29 -29.47
CA GLY A 83 9.24 -10.17 -28.05
C GLY A 83 7.97 -10.03 -27.20
N LEU A 84 6.94 -9.37 -27.73
CA LEU A 84 5.65 -9.15 -27.04
C LEU A 84 4.72 -10.38 -27.13
N ASN A 85 4.75 -11.11 -28.24
CA ASN A 85 3.88 -12.27 -28.46
C ASN A 85 4.51 -13.55 -27.90
N ARG A 86 3.97 -14.07 -26.78
CA ARG A 86 4.48 -15.29 -26.13
C ARG A 86 4.05 -16.61 -26.80
N ARG A 87 2.95 -16.62 -27.57
CA ARG A 87 2.40 -17.79 -28.26
C ARG A 87 2.62 -17.68 -29.78
N GLU A 88 2.88 -18.81 -30.45
CA GLU A 88 3.00 -18.94 -31.93
C GLU A 88 4.04 -18.00 -32.60
N LYS A 89 5.23 -17.91 -31.99
CA LYS A 89 6.34 -17.07 -32.51
C LYS A 89 6.84 -17.50 -33.89
N GLU A 90 6.77 -18.79 -34.21
CA GLU A 90 7.34 -19.31 -35.45
C GLU A 90 6.50 -18.97 -36.69
N GLU A 91 5.19 -19.15 -36.61
CA GLU A 91 4.26 -18.83 -37.70
C GLU A 91 4.17 -17.32 -37.93
N THR A 92 4.08 -16.54 -36.84
CA THR A 92 4.10 -15.08 -36.92
C THR A 92 5.42 -14.56 -37.50
N ASN A 93 6.57 -15.14 -37.13
CA ASN A 93 7.86 -14.79 -37.73
C ASN A 93 7.91 -15.12 -39.23
N LYS A 94 7.44 -16.31 -39.64
CA LYS A 94 7.36 -16.68 -41.07
C LYS A 94 6.53 -15.66 -41.87
N HIS A 95 5.36 -15.28 -41.36
CA HIS A 95 4.50 -14.30 -42.02
C HIS A 95 5.16 -12.91 -42.09
N LEU A 96 5.76 -12.45 -40.99
CA LEU A 96 6.47 -11.17 -40.94
C LEU A 96 7.68 -11.13 -41.87
N ASN A 97 8.39 -12.25 -42.04
CA ASN A 97 9.52 -12.34 -42.96
C ASN A 97 9.07 -12.28 -44.43
N ILE A 98 7.92 -12.86 -44.79
CA ILE A 98 7.33 -12.71 -46.13
C ILE A 98 6.93 -11.25 -46.38
N LEU A 99 6.34 -10.58 -45.39
CA LEU A 99 6.01 -9.15 -45.50
C LEU A 99 7.27 -8.29 -45.64
N LYS A 100 8.33 -8.61 -44.89
CA LYS A 100 9.64 -7.96 -45.00
C LYS A 100 10.22 -8.08 -46.41
N THR A 101 10.29 -9.27 -46.98
CA THR A 101 10.87 -9.47 -48.32
C THR A 101 10.06 -8.76 -49.39
N ARG A 102 8.72 -8.81 -49.29
CA ARG A 102 7.81 -8.09 -50.20
C ARG A 102 7.99 -6.57 -50.10
N LEU A 103 8.08 -6.02 -48.89
CA LEU A 103 8.30 -4.60 -48.67
C LEU A 103 9.65 -4.15 -49.24
N VAL A 104 10.73 -4.88 -48.93
CA VAL A 104 12.08 -4.55 -49.41
C VAL A 104 12.14 -4.60 -50.95
N GLY A 105 11.49 -5.58 -51.57
CA GLY A 105 11.35 -5.65 -53.03
C GLY A 105 10.62 -4.44 -53.61
N ALA A 106 9.47 -4.06 -53.03
CA ALA A 106 8.71 -2.88 -53.44
C ALA A 106 9.51 -1.57 -53.27
N CYS A 107 10.33 -1.47 -52.21
CA CYS A 107 11.18 -0.31 -51.98
C CYS A 107 12.38 -0.23 -52.93
N ALA A 108 12.85 -1.35 -53.48
CA ALA A 108 13.90 -1.36 -54.50
C ALA A 108 13.38 -0.85 -55.86
N GLU A 109 12.10 -1.07 -56.15
CA GLU A 109 11.43 -0.59 -57.37
C GLU A 109 10.90 0.85 -57.23
N LEU A 110 10.82 1.36 -56.00
CA LEU A 110 10.32 2.69 -55.71
C LEU A 110 11.30 3.76 -56.21
N ARG A 111 10.80 4.62 -57.09
CA ARG A 111 11.48 5.86 -57.46
C ARG A 111 11.07 6.95 -56.47
N VAL A 112 12.02 7.80 -56.12
CA VAL A 112 11.82 8.92 -55.20
C VAL A 112 12.39 10.19 -55.83
N PRO A 113 11.82 11.37 -55.54
CA PRO A 113 12.44 12.62 -55.93
C PRO A 113 13.89 12.68 -55.43
N PRO A 114 14.84 13.17 -56.24
CA PRO A 114 16.21 13.36 -55.79
C PRO A 114 16.22 14.33 -54.62
N LEU A 115 16.75 13.86 -53.49
CA LEU A 115 17.00 14.67 -52.30
C LEU A 115 18.07 15.70 -52.68
N THR A 116 17.71 16.97 -52.78
CA THR A 116 18.65 18.02 -53.16
C THR A 116 19.31 18.59 -51.91
N ARG A 117 20.52 19.13 -52.05
CA ARG A 117 21.39 19.64 -50.97
C ARG A 117 20.81 20.80 -50.13
N GLY A 118 19.52 21.12 -50.28
CA GLY A 118 18.77 22.11 -49.52
C GLY A 118 17.54 21.54 -48.79
N ASP A 119 17.44 20.21 -48.64
CA ASP A 119 16.37 19.59 -47.87
C ASP A 119 16.61 19.81 -46.36
N PHE A 120 16.30 21.03 -45.91
CA PHE A 120 16.46 21.52 -44.53
C PHE A 120 15.95 20.56 -43.46
N GLU A 121 14.92 19.77 -43.78
CA GLU A 121 14.37 18.77 -42.85
C GLU A 121 15.38 17.64 -42.58
N THR A 122 16.16 17.20 -43.56
CA THR A 122 17.15 16.13 -43.34
C THR A 122 18.35 16.60 -42.53
N GLU A 123 18.81 17.83 -42.76
CA GLU A 123 19.86 18.47 -41.97
C GLU A 123 19.38 18.76 -40.53
N ARG A 124 18.14 19.21 -40.37
CA ARG A 124 17.50 19.40 -39.07
C ARG A 124 17.35 18.09 -38.30
N ILE A 125 16.92 17.01 -38.96
CA ILE A 125 16.83 15.68 -38.35
C ILE A 125 18.21 15.16 -37.95
N ALA A 126 19.23 15.36 -38.80
CA ALA A 126 20.61 14.96 -38.49
C ALA A 126 21.18 15.74 -37.29
N SER A 127 20.97 17.05 -37.25
CA SER A 127 21.37 17.92 -36.14
C SER A 127 20.64 17.53 -34.85
N GLN A 128 19.34 17.23 -34.93
CA GLN A 128 18.56 16.76 -33.78
C GLN A 128 19.08 15.42 -33.26
N LEU A 129 19.40 14.46 -34.14
CA LEU A 129 19.96 13.17 -33.73
C LEU A 129 21.33 13.32 -33.04
N GLN A 130 22.18 14.22 -33.53
CA GLN A 130 23.46 14.52 -32.90
C GLN A 130 23.27 15.12 -31.50
N GLU A 131 22.34 16.06 -31.35
CA GLU A 131 22.03 16.69 -30.07
C GLU A 131 21.41 15.68 -29.09
N GLU A 132 20.52 14.79 -29.53
CA GLU A 132 20.01 13.70 -28.72
C GLU A 132 21.11 12.70 -28.31
N GLY A 133 22.06 12.42 -29.20
CA GLY A 133 23.25 11.62 -28.88
C GLY A 133 24.10 12.27 -27.77
N ARG A 134 24.34 13.57 -27.88
CA ARG A 134 25.07 14.35 -26.85
C ARG A 134 24.32 14.35 -25.52
N ARG A 135 23.00 14.54 -25.53
CA ARG A 135 22.13 14.47 -24.34
C ARG A 135 22.19 13.10 -23.69
N SER A 136 22.12 12.02 -24.48
CA SER A 136 22.21 10.65 -23.97
C SER A 136 23.57 10.37 -23.32
N LEU A 137 24.67 10.80 -23.94
CA LEU A 137 26.01 10.64 -23.37
C LEU A 137 26.18 11.43 -22.07
N ASN A 138 25.71 12.68 -22.04
CA ASN A 138 25.71 13.48 -20.82
C ASN A 138 24.84 12.83 -19.73
N GLY A 139 23.65 12.33 -20.08
CA GLY A 139 22.78 11.60 -19.18
C GLY A 139 23.44 10.36 -18.58
N LYS A 140 24.17 9.57 -19.38
CA LYS A 140 24.95 8.43 -18.88
C LYS A 140 26.03 8.85 -17.90
N LYS A 141 26.75 9.94 -18.18
CA LYS A 141 27.77 10.48 -17.26
C LYS A 141 27.14 10.94 -15.94
N THR A 142 26.00 11.63 -15.99
CA THR A 142 25.30 12.08 -14.77
C THR A 142 24.75 10.90 -13.96
N LEU A 143 24.26 9.85 -14.63
CA LEU A 143 23.80 8.63 -13.94
C LEU A 143 24.97 7.90 -13.27
N SER A 144 26.09 7.72 -13.97
CA SER A 144 27.28 7.09 -13.39
C SER A 144 27.84 7.88 -12.20
N ARG A 145 27.78 9.22 -12.25
CA ARG A 145 28.12 10.04 -11.09
C ARG A 145 27.17 9.80 -9.91
N LEU A 146 25.86 9.78 -10.17
CA LEU A 146 24.87 9.54 -9.11
C LEU A 146 24.99 8.15 -8.50
N GLU A 147 25.32 7.14 -9.31
CA GLU A 147 25.61 5.77 -8.85
C GLU A 147 26.82 5.77 -7.90
N SER A 148 27.91 6.43 -8.28
CA SER A 148 29.07 6.59 -7.39
C SER A 148 28.74 7.37 -6.11
N ASP A 149 27.90 8.41 -6.19
CA ASP A 149 27.46 9.16 -5.01
C ASP A 149 26.62 8.27 -4.06
N LEU A 150 25.77 7.39 -4.61
CA LEU A 150 25.01 6.41 -3.83
C LEU A 150 25.92 5.39 -3.16
N ASP A 151 26.91 4.85 -3.87
CA ASP A 151 27.88 3.91 -3.29
C ASP A 151 28.64 4.55 -2.13
N ASN A 152 29.07 5.81 -2.28
CA ASN A 152 29.72 6.56 -1.20
C ASN A 152 28.79 6.77 0.00
N LEU A 153 27.51 7.06 -0.23
CA LEU A 153 26.52 7.18 0.85
C LEU A 153 26.27 5.85 1.56
N LEU A 154 26.26 4.73 0.83
CA LEU A 154 26.13 3.40 1.42
C LEU A 154 27.32 3.08 2.32
N VAL A 155 28.55 3.36 1.87
CA VAL A 155 29.76 3.20 2.69
C VAL A 155 29.70 4.08 3.94
N ALA A 156 29.36 5.36 3.81
CA ALA A 156 29.25 6.26 4.95
C ALA A 156 28.15 5.83 5.95
N LEU A 157 27.07 5.22 5.45
CA LEU A 157 26.01 4.68 6.30
C LEU A 157 26.44 3.40 7.02
N GLU A 158 27.22 2.55 6.36
CA GLU A 158 27.82 1.36 6.97
C GLU A 158 28.81 1.75 8.08
N GLU A 159 29.70 2.71 7.82
CA GLU A 159 30.62 3.27 8.83
C GLU A 159 29.86 3.84 10.04
N MET A 160 28.78 4.59 9.82
CA MET A 160 27.95 5.13 10.90
C MET A 160 27.25 4.04 11.72
N GLU A 161 26.78 2.97 11.07
CA GLU A 161 26.21 1.81 11.77
C GLU A 161 27.29 1.08 12.58
N GLU A 162 28.52 0.99 12.06
CA GLU A 162 29.65 0.47 12.79
C GLU A 162 30.03 1.31 14.01
N GLU A 163 30.02 2.65 13.91
CA GLU A 163 30.26 3.57 15.03
C GLU A 163 29.13 3.58 16.07
N LYS A 164 27.89 3.33 15.64
CA LYS A 164 26.73 3.23 16.53
C LYS A 164 26.82 2.01 17.45
N LYS A 165 27.30 0.87 16.96
CA LYS A 165 27.45 -0.38 17.74
C LYS A 165 28.28 -0.22 19.04
N PRO A 166 29.51 0.33 19.04
CA PRO A 166 30.28 0.54 20.27
C PRO A 166 29.63 1.56 21.18
N LEU A 167 28.98 2.60 20.65
CA LEU A 167 28.24 3.57 21.45
C LEU A 167 27.06 2.91 22.18
N GLU A 168 26.28 2.07 21.49
CA GLU A 168 25.18 1.31 22.07
C GLU A 168 25.67 0.33 23.15
N LYS A 169 26.80 -0.35 22.91
CA LYS A 169 27.47 -1.18 23.92
C LYS A 169 27.89 -0.37 25.14
N SER A 170 28.50 0.80 24.94
CA SER A 170 28.90 1.70 26.03
C SER A 170 27.69 2.19 26.84
N CYS A 171 26.61 2.59 26.18
CA CYS A 171 25.37 2.98 26.83
C CYS A 171 24.76 1.84 27.64
N SER A 172 24.79 0.61 27.10
CA SER A 172 24.26 -0.58 27.78
C SER A 172 25.10 -0.94 29.01
N SER A 173 26.43 -0.85 28.90
CA SER A 173 27.36 -1.06 30.02
C SER A 173 27.13 -0.02 31.12
N LEU A 174 27.01 1.26 30.78
CA LEU A 174 26.76 2.34 31.74
C LEU A 174 25.40 2.18 32.44
N LYS A 175 24.38 1.73 31.71
CA LYS A 175 23.08 1.40 32.31
C LYS A 175 23.19 0.24 33.31
N GLY A 176 23.89 -0.84 32.95
CA GLY A 176 24.12 -1.97 33.85
C GLY A 176 24.86 -1.55 35.12
N GLN A 177 25.92 -0.74 34.99
CA GLN A 177 26.66 -0.23 36.13
C GLN A 177 25.82 0.69 37.02
N LEU A 178 24.99 1.56 36.43
CA LEU A 178 24.06 2.40 37.18
C LEU A 178 23.00 1.57 37.93
N GLU A 179 22.52 0.48 37.34
CA GLU A 179 21.59 -0.44 38.00
C GLU A 179 22.26 -1.18 39.17
N GLU A 180 23.50 -1.63 38.99
CA GLU A 180 24.29 -2.27 40.04
C GLU A 180 24.59 -1.31 41.20
N ASP A 181 25.04 -0.09 40.90
CA ASP A 181 25.30 0.95 41.90
C ASP A 181 24.04 1.28 42.73
N LYS A 182 22.87 1.36 42.08
CA LYS A 182 21.58 1.55 42.76
C LYS A 182 21.21 0.35 43.63
N ALA A 183 21.44 -0.87 43.16
CA ALA A 183 21.17 -2.07 43.94
C ALA A 183 22.06 -2.13 45.19
N VAL A 184 23.34 -1.77 45.04
CA VAL A 184 24.29 -1.67 46.16
C VAL A 184 23.87 -0.57 47.13
N GLU A 185 23.45 0.60 46.66
CA GLU A 185 22.96 1.68 47.51
C GLU A 185 21.71 1.26 48.29
N MET A 186 20.75 0.59 47.64
CA MET A 186 19.56 0.05 48.31
C MET A 186 19.92 -0.99 49.38
N LEU A 187 20.88 -1.88 49.11
CA LEU A 187 21.36 -2.86 50.09
C LEU A 187 22.02 -2.17 51.28
N GLN A 188 22.90 -1.19 51.06
CA GLN A 188 23.50 -0.41 52.14
C GLN A 188 22.45 0.33 52.97
N MET A 189 21.42 0.89 52.34
CA MET A 189 20.32 1.52 53.05
C MET A 189 19.50 0.50 53.84
N ALA A 190 19.27 -0.70 53.31
CA ALA A 190 18.60 -1.79 54.02
C ALA A 190 19.42 -2.29 55.23
N GLU A 191 20.73 -2.41 55.10
CA GLU A 191 21.65 -2.78 56.19
C GLU A 191 21.71 -1.70 57.29
N ARG A 192 21.67 -0.42 56.93
CA ARG A 192 21.54 0.68 57.90
C ARG A 192 20.15 0.70 58.56
N CYS A 193 19.13 0.18 57.89
CA CYS A 193 17.78 0.03 58.38
C CYS A 193 17.53 -1.30 59.11
N VAL A 194 18.57 -1.94 59.67
CA VAL A 194 18.36 -3.02 60.64
C VAL A 194 17.62 -2.45 61.85
N LEU A 195 16.32 -2.69 61.91
CA LEU A 195 15.48 -2.37 63.05
C LEU A 195 16.13 -3.01 64.28
N HIS A 196 16.67 -2.18 65.18
CA HIS A 196 17.17 -2.63 66.46
C HIS A 196 15.97 -3.02 67.32
N ILE A 197 15.41 -4.19 67.04
CA ILE A 197 14.34 -4.76 67.83
C ILE A 197 14.97 -5.12 69.17
N ARG A 198 14.72 -4.29 70.18
CA ARG A 198 15.10 -4.61 71.54
C ARG A 198 14.40 -5.92 71.90
N ALA A 199 15.18 -6.94 72.23
CA ALA A 199 14.65 -8.24 72.66
C ALA A 199 13.58 -7.99 73.74
N PRO A 200 12.34 -8.50 73.56
CA PRO A 200 11.28 -8.25 74.50
C PRO A 200 11.71 -8.79 75.87
N PRO A 201 11.48 -8.02 76.95
CA PRO A 201 11.84 -8.49 78.28
C PRO A 201 11.06 -9.78 78.55
N THR A 202 11.78 -10.86 78.85
CA THR A 202 11.20 -12.12 79.30
C THR A 202 10.61 -11.92 80.69
N HIS A 203 9.44 -11.29 80.77
CA HIS A 203 8.73 -11.13 82.04
C HIS A 203 8.07 -12.45 82.39
N LYS A 204 8.65 -13.14 83.37
CA LYS A 204 8.08 -14.35 83.98
C LYS A 204 6.92 -13.99 84.94
N TYR A 205 5.85 -13.40 84.42
CA TYR A 205 4.60 -13.25 85.18
C TYR A 205 3.53 -14.16 84.61
N THR A 206 3.27 -15.24 85.33
CA THR A 206 2.19 -16.20 85.13
C THR A 206 0.87 -15.62 85.63
N THR A 207 0.47 -14.47 85.11
CA THR A 207 -0.88 -13.93 85.28
C THR A 207 -1.31 -13.37 83.95
N THR A 208 -2.23 -14.07 83.30
CA THR A 208 -2.82 -13.65 82.03
C THR A 208 -3.48 -12.28 82.20
N LEU A 209 -3.38 -11.44 81.16
CA LEU A 209 -3.94 -10.07 81.11
C LEU A 209 -5.42 -10.03 81.57
N GLN A 210 -6.14 -11.11 81.32
CA GLN A 210 -7.51 -11.34 81.78
C GLN A 210 -7.64 -11.33 83.32
N ALA A 211 -6.73 -11.95 84.06
CA ALA A 211 -6.73 -11.93 85.53
C ALA A 211 -6.49 -10.53 86.10
N GLN A 212 -5.66 -9.73 85.42
CA GLN A 212 -5.44 -8.32 85.77
C GLN A 212 -6.71 -7.48 85.52
N LEU A 213 -7.38 -7.67 84.39
CA LEU A 213 -8.65 -7.00 84.08
C LEU A 213 -9.77 -7.39 85.06
N SER A 214 -9.84 -8.66 85.44
CA SER A 214 -10.83 -9.19 86.40
C SER A 214 -10.65 -8.61 87.81
N SER A 215 -9.42 -8.32 88.21
CA SER A 215 -9.11 -7.69 89.50
C SER A 215 -9.48 -6.20 89.56
N THR A 216 -9.64 -5.53 88.41
CA THR A 216 -9.93 -4.09 88.35
C THR A 216 -11.42 -3.74 88.36
N VAL A 217 -12.31 -4.75 88.30
CA VAL A 217 -13.76 -4.55 88.39
C VAL A 217 -14.23 -4.94 89.80
N PRO A 218 -14.79 -4.01 90.61
CA PRO A 218 -15.31 -4.34 91.94
C PRO A 218 -16.52 -5.28 91.83
N GLY A 219 -16.27 -6.58 92.04
CA GLY A 219 -17.29 -7.63 92.03
C GLY A 219 -18.03 -7.70 93.36
N GLY A 220 -19.35 -7.50 93.32
CA GLY A 220 -20.25 -7.75 94.45
C GLY A 220 -21.67 -7.25 94.18
N GLU A 221 -21.81 -5.97 93.81
CA GLU A 221 -23.13 -5.35 93.60
C GLU A 221 -23.61 -5.41 92.14
N GLY A 222 -22.67 -5.37 91.18
CA GLY A 222 -22.97 -5.41 89.75
C GLY A 222 -23.63 -6.72 89.30
N GLU A 223 -23.24 -7.86 89.87
CA GLU A 223 -23.84 -9.16 89.55
C GLU A 223 -25.26 -9.29 90.10
N GLY A 224 -25.50 -8.78 91.32
CA GLY A 224 -26.84 -8.72 91.92
C GLY A 224 -27.78 -7.78 91.15
N MET A 225 -27.29 -6.62 90.70
CA MET A 225 -28.06 -5.71 89.86
C MET A 225 -28.30 -6.28 88.46
N ALA A 226 -27.30 -6.93 87.85
CA ALA A 226 -27.45 -7.58 86.56
C ALA A 226 -28.49 -8.71 86.60
N ARG A 227 -28.51 -9.54 87.66
CA ARG A 227 -29.57 -10.54 87.84
C ARG A 227 -30.95 -9.91 88.00
N ARG A 228 -31.09 -8.86 88.84
CA ARG A 228 -32.38 -8.16 89.00
C ARG A 228 -32.88 -7.54 87.69
N LEU A 229 -31.99 -6.90 86.92
CA LEU A 229 -32.34 -6.37 85.60
C LEU A 229 -32.69 -7.50 84.63
N GLY A 230 -31.98 -8.62 84.69
CA GLY A 230 -32.30 -9.83 83.94
C GLY A 230 -33.72 -10.33 84.23
N ASP A 231 -34.09 -10.44 85.51
CA ASP A 231 -35.43 -10.86 85.93
C ASP A 231 -36.53 -9.86 85.51
N ILE A 232 -36.26 -8.55 85.60
CA ILE A 232 -37.18 -7.50 85.14
C ILE A 232 -37.37 -7.57 83.62
N LEU A 233 -36.29 -7.77 82.86
CA LEU A 233 -36.38 -7.93 81.42
C LEU A 233 -37.12 -9.23 81.05
N LEU A 234 -36.91 -10.31 81.79
CA LEU A 234 -37.58 -11.59 81.57
C LEU A 234 -39.09 -11.55 81.85
N THR A 235 -39.49 -10.70 82.80
CA THR A 235 -40.89 -10.48 83.19
C THR A 235 -41.58 -9.40 82.35
N SER A 236 -40.85 -8.67 81.52
CA SER A 236 -41.40 -7.62 80.67
C SER A 236 -42.28 -8.18 79.54
N ALA A 237 -43.43 -7.53 79.31
CA ALA A 237 -44.37 -7.87 78.24
C ALA A 237 -43.73 -8.04 76.85
N PRO A 238 -42.84 -7.14 76.36
CA PRO A 238 -42.26 -7.29 75.02
C PRO A 238 -41.36 -8.53 74.88
N LEU A 239 -40.71 -8.98 75.97
CA LEU A 239 -39.88 -10.18 75.91
C LEU A 239 -40.72 -11.47 75.98
N GLN A 240 -41.86 -11.44 76.66
CA GLN A 240 -42.82 -12.55 76.67
C GLN A 240 -43.48 -12.73 75.31
N ASP A 241 -43.86 -11.63 74.66
CA ASP A 241 -44.38 -11.66 73.29
C ASP A 241 -43.33 -12.21 72.32
N ALA A 242 -42.07 -11.77 72.43
CA ALA A 242 -40.97 -12.29 71.62
C ALA A 242 -40.72 -13.79 71.86
N ARG A 243 -40.86 -14.27 73.11
CA ARG A 243 -40.76 -15.69 73.45
C ARG A 243 -41.90 -16.51 72.88
N LEU A 244 -43.13 -16.01 72.92
CA LEU A 244 -44.28 -16.65 72.28
C LEU A 244 -44.10 -16.73 70.76
N LEU A 245 -43.59 -15.66 70.14
CA LEU A 245 -43.29 -15.61 68.71
C LEU A 245 -42.20 -16.64 68.32
N LEU A 246 -41.12 -16.72 69.11
CA LEU A 246 -40.07 -17.72 68.92
C LEU A 246 -40.56 -19.15 69.16
N ALA A 247 -41.40 -19.39 70.17
CA ALA A 247 -41.99 -20.71 70.41
C ALA A 247 -42.92 -21.14 69.26
N ASN A 248 -43.72 -20.21 68.72
CA ASN A 248 -44.58 -20.47 67.57
C ASN A 248 -43.76 -20.72 66.29
N ALA A 249 -42.67 -19.96 66.09
CA ALA A 249 -41.74 -20.19 64.99
C ALA A 249 -41.06 -21.57 65.10
N GLY A 250 -40.68 -21.98 66.32
CA GLY A 250 -40.11 -23.31 66.58
C GLY A 250 -41.08 -24.45 66.26
N GLN A 251 -42.36 -24.32 66.65
CA GLN A 251 -43.40 -25.29 66.27
C GLN A 251 -43.62 -25.33 64.75
N PHE A 252 -43.50 -24.19 64.07
CA PHE A 252 -43.59 -24.11 62.62
C PHE A 252 -42.41 -24.82 61.93
N THR A 253 -41.19 -24.68 62.47
CA THR A 253 -40.01 -25.38 61.95
C THR A 253 -40.03 -26.88 62.24
N ASP A 254 -40.50 -27.30 63.41
CA ASP A 254 -40.61 -28.73 63.76
C ASP A 254 -41.72 -29.42 62.95
N GLY A 255 -42.78 -28.70 62.61
CA GLY A 255 -43.80 -29.15 61.65
C GLY A 255 -43.27 -29.34 60.23
N LEU A 256 -42.33 -28.49 59.78
CA LEU A 256 -41.66 -28.61 58.49
C LEU A 256 -40.60 -29.73 58.47
N LEU A 257 -39.91 -29.97 59.59
CA LEU A 257 -38.88 -31.00 59.72
C LEU A 257 -39.46 -32.40 59.97
N SER A 258 -40.69 -32.50 60.50
CA SER A 258 -41.39 -33.78 60.68
C SER A 258 -42.16 -34.23 59.42
N THR A 259 -42.30 -33.36 58.42
CA THR A 259 -42.84 -33.70 57.08
C THR A 259 -41.71 -33.74 56.04
N GLY A 260 -40.72 -34.59 56.26
CA GLY A 260 -39.64 -34.88 55.31
C GLY A 260 -39.30 -36.37 55.37
N PRO A 261 -39.10 -37.06 54.24
CA PRO A 261 -39.17 -38.51 54.15
C PRO A 261 -37.96 -39.19 54.80
N SER A 262 -38.26 -40.12 55.70
CA SER A 262 -37.35 -41.18 56.16
C SER A 262 -36.80 -41.95 54.96
N GLY A 263 -35.48 -41.95 54.81
CA GLY A 263 -34.75 -42.68 53.78
C GLY A 263 -33.30 -42.83 54.20
N SER A 264 -33.08 -43.82 55.06
CA SER A 264 -31.80 -44.26 55.58
C SER A 264 -30.93 -44.95 54.51
N ASP A 265 -29.66 -45.13 54.89
CA ASP A 265 -28.71 -46.14 54.39
C ASP A 265 -27.88 -45.72 53.16
N SER A 266 -26.59 -45.99 53.07
CA SER A 266 -25.59 -46.49 54.01
C SER A 266 -24.23 -46.19 53.37
N VAL A 267 -23.23 -46.09 54.23
CA VAL A 267 -21.81 -45.85 53.98
C VAL A 267 -21.20 -47.00 53.18
N ASP A 268 -20.29 -46.72 52.24
CA ASP A 268 -19.20 -47.65 51.93
C ASP A 268 -17.92 -46.89 51.53
N LEU A 269 -16.86 -47.18 52.29
CA LEU A 269 -15.47 -46.79 52.04
C LEU A 269 -14.84 -47.90 51.16
N PRO A 270 -13.75 -47.63 50.40
CA PRO A 270 -12.47 -48.00 50.99
C PRO A 270 -11.28 -47.09 50.62
N GLN A 271 -10.24 -47.30 51.43
CA GLN A 271 -8.94 -46.64 51.51
C GLN A 271 -8.04 -46.87 50.29
N THR A 272 -7.28 -45.83 49.95
CA THR A 272 -5.81 -45.85 49.77
C THR A 272 -5.25 -44.47 50.08
#